data_AF-A0A8J7E050-F1
#
_entry.id   AF-A0A8J7E050-F1
#
_cell.length_a   1.000
_cell.length_b   1.000
_cell.length_c   1.000
_cell.angle_alpha   90.00
_cell.angle_beta   90.00
_cell.angle_gamma   90.00
#
_symmetry.space_group_name_H-M   'P 1'
#
loop_
_entity.id
_entity.type
_entity.pdbx_description
1 polymer ?
#
loop_
_entity_poly.entity_id
_entity_poly.type
_entity_poly.pdbx_seq_one_letter_code
_entity_poly.pdbx_strand_id
1 'polypeptide(L)'
;MPNLPPECHLRRATAQDIWSIRKLVFGAKLDPTQVRWEQFWIVECNGEIVGCGQLRTFEDAQELGSLVIARSRRNQGLGSILCRKLIQEATQPLYLECLGGGLVEFYRRFGFVPVAWEDIPRSLKSKFGVSNLAKTFLRVPVTFMAYSVSE
;
A
#
# COMPACT_ATOMS: atom_id res chain seq x y z
N MET A 1 -11.19 -11.83 -13.68
CA MET A 1 -10.85 -10.89 -12.59
C MET A 1 -12.14 -10.35 -12.01
N PRO A 2 -12.24 -10.06 -10.69
CA PRO A 2 -13.39 -9.33 -10.18
C PRO A 2 -13.38 -7.93 -10.79
N ASN A 3 -14.50 -7.54 -11.41
CA ASN A 3 -14.71 -6.18 -11.88
C ASN A 3 -14.96 -5.27 -10.69
N LEU A 4 -14.68 -3.97 -10.85
CA LEU A 4 -15.15 -2.98 -9.89
C LEU A 4 -16.68 -3.02 -9.86
N PRO A 5 -17.31 -2.84 -8.68
CA PRO A 5 -18.73 -2.55 -8.60
C PRO A 5 -19.08 -1.38 -9.55
N PRO A 6 -20.24 -1.37 -10.22
CA PRO A 6 -20.58 -0.34 -11.22
C PRO A 6 -20.54 1.09 -10.68
N GLU A 7 -20.82 1.27 -9.39
CA GLU A 7 -20.78 2.55 -8.69
C GLU A 7 -19.37 3.01 -8.33
N CYS A 8 -18.38 2.12 -8.48
CA CYS A 8 -17.00 2.33 -8.08
C CYS A 8 -16.09 2.49 -9.29
N HIS A 9 -15.17 3.45 -9.20
CA HIS A 9 -14.12 3.62 -10.19
C HIS A 9 -12.77 3.86 -9.51
N LEU A 10 -11.72 3.56 -10.28
CA LEU A 10 -10.33 3.70 -9.86
C LEU A 10 -9.71 4.85 -10.64
N ARG A 11 -9.14 5.83 -9.94
CA ARG A 11 -8.49 6.99 -10.56
C ARG A 11 -7.26 7.44 -9.79
N ARG A 12 -6.39 8.20 -10.46
CA ARG A 12 -5.34 8.96 -9.77
C ARG A 12 -5.99 9.99 -8.85
N ALA A 13 -5.37 10.19 -7.70
CA ALA A 13 -5.79 11.26 -6.79
C ALA A 13 -5.45 12.63 -7.37
N THR A 14 -6.19 13.63 -6.92
CA THR A 14 -5.96 15.04 -7.20
C THR A 14 -5.72 15.79 -5.88
N ALA A 15 -5.35 17.07 -5.97
CA ALA A 15 -5.14 17.91 -4.79
C ALA A 15 -6.38 17.99 -3.87
N GLN A 16 -7.59 17.88 -4.43
CA GLN A 16 -8.85 17.92 -3.67
C GLN A 16 -9.04 16.69 -2.76
N ASP A 17 -8.41 15.56 -3.09
CA ASP A 17 -8.61 14.30 -2.36
C ASP A 17 -7.79 14.20 -1.06
N ILE A 18 -6.84 15.12 -0.85
CA ILE A 18 -5.81 15.00 0.20
C ILE A 18 -6.39 14.80 1.61
N TRP A 19 -7.48 15.47 1.94
CA TRP A 19 -8.12 15.36 3.25
C TRP A 19 -8.79 14.01 3.47
N SER A 20 -9.48 13.51 2.44
CA SER A 20 -10.09 12.17 2.45
C SER A 20 -9.04 11.07 2.54
N ILE A 21 -7.92 11.21 1.79
CA ILE A 21 -6.79 10.29 1.86
C ILE A 21 -6.18 10.30 3.27
N ARG A 22 -5.89 11.48 3.84
CA ARG A 22 -5.36 11.60 5.21
C ARG A 22 -6.29 10.97 6.24
N LYS A 23 -7.60 11.17 6.11
CA LYS A 23 -8.60 10.56 7.00
C LYS A 23 -8.56 9.03 6.94
N LEU A 24 -8.46 8.45 5.74
CA LEU A 24 -8.34 7.00 5.55
C LEU A 24 -7.04 6.45 6.14
N VAL A 25 -5.91 7.08 5.82
CA VAL A 25 -4.57 6.67 6.28
C VAL A 25 -4.48 6.73 7.80
N PHE A 26 -4.91 7.85 8.40
CA PHE A 26 -4.91 8.04 9.84
C PHE A 26 -5.88 7.11 10.56
N GLY A 27 -7.10 6.95 10.03
CA GLY A 27 -8.09 6.02 10.58
C GLY A 27 -7.64 4.56 10.55
N ALA A 28 -6.74 4.21 9.63
CA ALA A 28 -6.10 2.90 9.56
C ALA A 28 -4.82 2.78 10.38
N LYS A 29 -4.42 3.83 11.12
CA LYS A 29 -3.17 3.90 11.91
C LYS A 29 -1.92 3.63 11.06
N LEU A 30 -1.95 4.05 9.80
CA LEU A 30 -0.82 3.97 8.89
C LEU A 30 0.04 5.23 9.00
N ASP A 31 1.29 5.13 8.54
CA ASP A 31 2.25 6.23 8.58
C ASP A 31 1.73 7.49 7.85
N PRO A 32 1.51 8.60 8.58
CA PRO A 32 0.99 9.85 8.02
C PRO A 32 2.08 10.77 7.46
N THR A 33 3.37 10.45 7.64
CA THR A 33 4.49 11.38 7.40
C THR A 33 4.80 11.63 5.92
N GLN A 34 4.29 10.78 5.01
CA GLN A 34 4.52 10.89 3.57
C GLN A 34 3.21 10.65 2.81
N VAL A 35 2.34 11.65 2.83
CA VAL A 35 1.10 11.68 2.05
C VAL A 35 1.22 12.79 1.00
N ARG A 36 1.61 12.41 -0.21
CA ARG A 36 1.67 13.25 -1.42
C ARG A 36 0.64 12.75 -2.41
N TRP A 37 -0.41 13.52 -2.67
CA TRP A 37 -1.57 13.06 -3.45
C TRP A 37 -1.17 12.55 -4.84
N GLU A 38 -0.11 13.07 -5.44
CA GLU A 38 0.41 12.70 -6.75
C GLU A 38 0.83 11.21 -6.83
N GLN A 39 1.15 10.61 -5.69
CA GLN A 39 1.58 9.22 -5.57
C GLN A 39 0.41 8.25 -5.36
N PHE A 40 -0.81 8.75 -5.18
CA PHE A 40 -1.97 7.95 -4.80
C PHE A 40 -2.85 7.57 -5.99
N TRP A 41 -3.29 6.33 -5.94
CA TRP A 41 -4.52 5.87 -6.57
C TRP A 41 -5.62 5.75 -5.52
N ILE A 42 -6.84 6.08 -5.91
CA ILE A 42 -8.01 5.98 -5.05
C ILE A 42 -9.11 5.14 -5.68
N VAL A 43 -9.91 4.53 -4.81
CA VAL A 43 -11.19 3.92 -5.16
C VAL A 43 -12.29 4.86 -4.68
N GLU A 44 -13.08 5.34 -5.61
CA GLU A 44 -14.22 6.22 -5.35
C GLU A 44 -15.51 5.48 -5.69
N CYS A 45 -16.49 5.47 -4.79
CA CYS A 45 -17.80 4.85 -4.99
C CYS A 45 -18.91 5.83 -4.62
N ASN A 46 -19.86 6.09 -5.52
CA ASN A 46 -20.94 7.07 -5.32
C ASN A 46 -20.44 8.45 -4.84
N GLY A 47 -19.33 8.95 -5.38
CA GLY A 47 -18.73 10.23 -4.99
C GLY A 47 -17.94 10.21 -3.68
N GLU A 48 -17.83 9.06 -3.00
CA GLU A 48 -17.08 8.91 -1.76
C GLU A 48 -15.77 8.15 -2.00
N ILE A 49 -14.66 8.67 -1.47
CA ILE A 49 -13.37 7.95 -1.48
C ILE A 49 -13.40 6.87 -0.41
N VAL A 50 -13.48 5.62 -0.86
CA VAL A 50 -13.59 4.44 0.01
C VAL A 50 -12.28 3.66 0.14
N GLY A 51 -11.26 4.01 -0.63
CA GLY A 51 -9.97 3.36 -0.57
C GLY A 51 -8.86 4.17 -1.20
N CYS A 52 -7.63 3.94 -0.77
CA CYS A 52 -6.45 4.59 -1.33
C CYS A 52 -5.22 3.69 -1.19
N GLY A 53 -4.21 3.96 -2.00
CA GLY A 53 -2.91 3.31 -1.96
C GLY A 53 -1.91 4.09 -2.78
N GLN A 54 -0.63 4.00 -2.44
CA GLN A 54 0.41 4.82 -3.05
C GLN A 54 1.61 4.00 -3.53
N LEU A 55 2.30 4.55 -4.53
CA LEU A 55 3.66 4.14 -4.90
C LEU A 55 4.63 5.24 -4.49
N ARG A 56 5.47 4.97 -3.49
CA ARG A 56 6.58 5.88 -3.15
C ARG A 56 7.80 5.47 -3.94
N THR A 57 8.38 6.42 -4.66
CA THR A 57 9.61 6.20 -5.44
C THR A 57 10.82 6.62 -4.62
N PHE A 58 11.79 5.72 -4.54
CA PHE A 58 13.12 5.92 -4.00
C PHE A 58 14.14 5.83 -5.15
N GLU A 59 15.44 5.92 -4.83
CA GLU A 59 16.49 5.95 -5.84
C GLU A 59 16.52 4.68 -6.72
N ASP A 60 16.46 3.50 -6.11
CA ASP A 60 16.62 2.19 -6.73
C ASP A 60 15.42 1.25 -6.52
N ALA A 61 14.32 1.76 -5.95
CA ALA A 61 13.15 0.95 -5.59
C ALA A 61 11.87 1.76 -5.43
N GLN A 62 10.74 1.07 -5.50
CA GLN A 62 9.43 1.59 -5.12
C GLN A 62 8.83 0.86 -3.92
N GLU A 63 8.06 1.58 -3.13
CA GLU A 63 7.25 1.02 -2.04
C GLU A 63 5.76 1.09 -2.40
N LEU A 64 5.06 -0.04 -2.30
CA LEU A 64 3.60 -0.08 -2.23
C LEU A 64 3.18 0.21 -0.79
N GLY A 65 2.70 1.42 -0.56
CA GLY A 65 2.35 1.92 0.77
C GLY A 65 0.89 2.34 0.90
N SER A 66 0.47 2.58 2.14
CA SER A 66 -0.84 3.14 2.49
C SER A 66 -2.05 2.50 1.81
N LEU A 67 -1.97 1.20 1.47
CA LEU A 67 -3.07 0.46 0.86
C LEU A 67 -4.17 0.19 1.89
N VAL A 68 -5.29 0.90 1.77
CA VAL A 68 -6.42 0.80 2.69
C VAL A 68 -7.75 0.86 1.96
N ILE A 69 -8.69 0.02 2.39
CA ILE A 69 -10.11 0.11 2.05
C ILE A 69 -10.91 0.38 3.34
N ALA A 70 -11.85 1.31 3.26
CA ALA A 70 -12.79 1.64 4.31
C ALA A 70 -13.49 0.38 4.82
N ARG A 71 -13.64 0.24 6.14
CA ARG A 71 -14.10 -1.02 6.77
C ARG A 71 -15.45 -1.51 6.21
N SER A 72 -16.38 -0.59 5.96
CA SER A 72 -17.71 -0.86 5.38
C SER A 72 -17.68 -1.34 3.92
N ARG A 73 -16.54 -1.19 3.23
CA ARG A 73 -16.35 -1.52 1.80
C ARG A 73 -15.35 -2.66 1.58
N ARG A 74 -14.90 -3.32 2.66
CA ARG A 74 -13.99 -4.48 2.58
C ARG A 74 -14.73 -5.72 2.07
N ASN A 75 -13.96 -6.74 1.72
CA ASN A 75 -14.45 -8.04 1.23
C ASN A 75 -15.22 -7.98 -0.11
N GLN A 76 -15.06 -6.88 -0.87
CA GLN A 76 -15.67 -6.67 -2.20
C GLN A 76 -14.62 -6.69 -3.32
N GLY A 77 -13.40 -7.16 -3.05
CA GLY A 77 -12.30 -7.21 -4.03
C GLY A 77 -11.60 -5.87 -4.32
N LEU A 78 -12.08 -4.75 -3.79
CA LEU A 78 -11.52 -3.41 -4.04
C LEU A 78 -10.02 -3.31 -3.73
N GLY A 79 -9.58 -3.84 -2.58
CA GLY A 79 -8.17 -3.84 -2.19
C GLY A 79 -7.29 -4.64 -3.16
N SER A 80 -7.82 -5.75 -3.70
CA SER A 80 -7.13 -6.56 -4.70
C SER A 80 -7.00 -5.84 -6.04
N ILE A 81 -8.04 -5.12 -6.45
CA ILE A 81 -8.04 -4.34 -7.69
C ILE A 81 -7.02 -3.19 -7.58
N LEU A 82 -7.07 -2.45 -6.48
CA LEU A 82 -6.14 -1.36 -6.21
C LEU A 82 -4.68 -1.84 -6.10
N CYS A 83 -4.44 -2.96 -5.40
CA CYS A 83 -3.10 -3.56 -5.31
C CYS A 83 -2.54 -3.93 -6.69
N ARG A 84 -3.33 -4.61 -7.54
CA ARG A 84 -2.90 -4.94 -8.91
C ARG A 84 -2.62 -3.70 -9.73
N LYS A 85 -3.43 -2.65 -9.61
CA LYS A 85 -3.17 -1.39 -10.31
C LYS A 85 -1.83 -0.79 -9.89
N LEU A 86 -1.53 -0.75 -8.60
CA LEU A 86 -0.25 -0.24 -8.10
C LEU A 86 0.93 -1.10 -8.57
N ILE A 87 0.79 -2.43 -8.59
CA ILE A 87 1.81 -3.32 -9.17
C ILE A 87 2.05 -3.00 -10.66
N GLN A 88 0.98 -2.80 -11.44
CA GLN A 88 1.08 -2.46 -12.86
C GLN A 88 1.70 -1.09 -13.13
N GLU A 89 1.54 -0.14 -12.20
CA GLU A 89 2.12 1.21 -12.31
C GLU A 89 3.56 1.28 -11.78
N ALA A 90 4.05 0.23 -11.12
CA ALA A 90 5.42 0.18 -10.64
C ALA A 90 6.39 0.05 -11.83
N THR A 91 7.45 0.86 -11.79
CA THR A 91 8.49 0.95 -12.82
C THR A 91 9.87 0.54 -12.30
N GLN A 92 9.97 0.22 -11.02
CA GLN A 92 11.17 -0.21 -10.32
C GLN A 92 10.88 -1.44 -9.46
N PRO A 93 11.91 -2.14 -8.95
CA PRO A 93 11.72 -3.19 -7.94
C PRO A 93 10.79 -2.73 -6.82
N LEU A 94 9.71 -3.49 -6.61
CA LEU A 94 8.62 -3.10 -5.74
C LEU A 94 8.66 -3.86 -4.42
N TYR A 95 8.61 -3.11 -3.33
CA TYR A 95 8.64 -3.64 -1.97
C TYR A 95 7.44 -3.16 -1.17
N LEU A 96 7.16 -3.82 -0.06
CA LEU A 96 6.22 -3.34 0.94
C LEU A 96 6.60 -3.78 2.34
N GLU A 97 6.10 -3.03 3.31
CA GLU A 97 6.11 -3.37 4.72
C GLU A 97 4.67 -3.72 5.13
N CYS A 98 4.46 -4.89 5.72
CA CYS A 98 3.15 -5.28 6.23
C CYS A 98 3.20 -5.62 7.72
N LEU A 99 2.20 -5.11 8.45
CA LEU A 99 2.04 -5.30 9.89
C LEU A 99 1.06 -6.46 10.12
N GLY A 100 1.57 -7.59 10.62
CA GLY A 100 0.76 -8.77 10.98
C GLY A 100 0.56 -9.80 9.86
N GLY A 101 0.45 -11.08 10.27
CA GLY A 101 0.46 -12.22 9.35
C GLY A 101 -0.69 -12.28 8.34
N GLY A 102 -1.87 -11.73 8.66
CA GLY A 102 -3.01 -11.73 7.74
C GLY A 102 -2.79 -10.90 6.47
N LEU A 103 -1.92 -9.88 6.53
CA LEU A 103 -1.56 -9.09 5.34
C LEU A 103 -0.53 -9.80 4.46
N VAL A 104 0.32 -10.66 5.03
CA VAL A 104 1.30 -11.44 4.26
C VAL A 104 0.57 -12.35 3.26
N GLU A 105 -0.45 -13.09 3.72
CA GLU A 105 -1.27 -13.93 2.84
C GLU A 105 -2.05 -13.12 1.80
N PHE A 106 -2.47 -11.90 2.14
CA PHE A 106 -3.09 -11.01 1.17
C PHE A 106 -2.13 -10.72 0.01
N TYR A 107 -0.88 -10.33 0.30
CA TYR A 107 0.11 -9.92 -0.69
C TYR A 107 0.74 -11.10 -1.45
N ARG A 108 0.88 -12.28 -0.82
CA ARG A 108 1.37 -13.51 -1.48
C ARG A 108 0.58 -13.86 -2.74
N ARG A 109 -0.74 -13.67 -2.72
CA ARG A 109 -1.63 -13.92 -3.86
C ARG A 109 -1.38 -13.00 -5.06
N PHE A 110 -0.59 -11.95 -4.88
CA PHE A 110 -0.17 -11.03 -5.93
C PHE A 110 1.31 -11.20 -6.29
N GLY A 111 2.00 -12.26 -5.86
CA GLY A 111 3.41 -12.48 -6.21
C GLY A 111 4.42 -11.79 -5.28
N PHE A 112 3.97 -11.27 -4.14
CA PHE A 112 4.91 -10.81 -3.11
C PHE A 112 5.46 -11.98 -2.30
N VAL A 113 6.77 -12.01 -2.09
CA VAL A 113 7.47 -12.99 -1.26
C VAL A 113 8.14 -12.30 -0.07
N PRO A 114 8.15 -12.90 1.14
CA PRO A 114 8.91 -12.35 2.25
C PRO A 114 10.39 -12.20 1.91
N VAL A 115 11.00 -11.11 2.36
CA VAL A 115 12.42 -10.80 2.15
C VAL A 115 13.07 -10.42 3.48
N ALA A 116 14.33 -10.79 3.65
CA ALA A 116 15.09 -10.43 4.84
C ALA A 116 15.45 -8.93 4.83
N TRP A 117 15.69 -8.35 6.01
CA TRP A 117 16.06 -6.93 6.13
C TRP A 117 17.35 -6.59 5.37
N GLU A 118 18.27 -7.55 5.33
CA GLU A 118 19.58 -7.46 4.72
C GLU A 118 19.47 -7.20 3.21
N ASP A 119 18.47 -7.82 2.57
CA ASP A 119 18.22 -7.82 1.12
C ASP A 119 17.37 -6.63 0.64
N ILE A 120 16.85 -5.81 1.56
CA ILE A 120 16.10 -4.59 1.19
C ILE A 120 17.08 -3.54 0.64
N PRO A 121 16.73 -2.80 -0.42
CA PRO A 121 17.51 -1.66 -0.92
C PRO A 121 17.82 -0.63 0.17
N ARG A 122 19.05 -0.07 0.16
CA ARG A 122 19.48 0.90 1.19
C ARG A 122 18.58 2.14 1.25
N SER A 123 18.08 2.58 0.09
CA SER A 123 17.18 3.73 -0.02
C SER A 123 15.87 3.52 0.76
N LEU A 124 15.37 2.29 0.79
CA LEU A 124 14.18 1.87 1.55
C LEU A 124 14.48 1.65 3.04
N LYS A 125 15.69 1.19 3.40
CA LYS A 125 16.08 0.98 4.81
C LYS A 125 15.99 2.26 5.63
N SER A 126 16.27 3.43 5.05
CA SER A 126 16.12 4.71 5.75
C SER A 126 14.66 5.00 6.15
N LYS A 127 13.69 4.56 5.33
CA LYS A 127 12.26 4.70 5.60
C LYS A 127 11.77 3.64 6.57
N PHE A 128 12.00 2.37 6.23
CA PHE A 128 11.58 1.25 7.07
C PHE A 128 12.32 1.20 8.40
N GLY A 129 13.49 1.81 8.51
CA GLY A 129 14.29 1.91 9.74
C GLY A 129 13.61 2.77 10.81
N VAL A 130 12.85 3.80 10.41
CA VAL A 130 12.03 4.60 11.33
C VAL A 130 10.86 3.75 11.87
N SER A 131 10.17 3.01 10.99
CA SER A 131 9.20 1.99 11.41
C SER A 131 9.86 0.96 12.34
N ASN A 132 11.09 0.51 12.04
CA ASN A 132 11.81 -0.51 12.80
C ASN A 132 12.24 -0.06 14.21
N LEU A 133 12.56 1.22 14.39
CA LEU A 133 12.88 1.79 15.70
C LEU A 133 11.62 1.96 16.58
N ALA A 134 10.49 2.34 15.99
CA ALA A 134 9.21 2.32 16.70
C ALA A 134 8.76 0.90 17.09
N LYS A 135 9.17 -0.14 16.34
CA LYS A 135 8.84 -1.57 16.58
C LYS A 135 9.48 -2.14 17.84
N THR A 136 10.70 -1.76 18.19
CA THR A 136 11.37 -2.23 19.42
C THR A 136 10.53 -1.92 20.66
N PHE A 137 9.70 -0.87 20.60
CA PHE A 137 8.84 -0.45 21.70
C PHE A 137 7.46 -1.15 21.76
N LEU A 138 7.00 -1.80 20.67
CA LEU A 138 5.59 -2.24 20.53
C LEU A 138 5.37 -3.72 20.16
N ARG A 139 6.41 -4.56 19.96
CA ARG A 139 6.28 -6.02 19.71
C ARG A 139 5.34 -6.43 18.56
N VAL A 140 5.17 -5.60 17.53
CA VAL A 140 4.35 -5.94 16.36
C VAL A 140 5.20 -6.70 15.34
N PRO A 141 4.81 -7.92 14.90
CA PRO A 141 5.55 -8.64 13.87
C PRO A 141 5.41 -7.92 12.54
N VAL A 142 6.55 -7.60 11.94
CA VAL A 142 6.61 -6.91 10.64
C VAL A 142 7.33 -7.78 9.64
N THR A 143 6.72 -7.90 8.47
CA THR A 143 7.26 -8.65 7.36
C THR A 143 7.49 -7.70 6.20
N PHE A 144 8.72 -7.69 5.71
CA PHE A 144 9.06 -7.05 4.46
C PHE A 144 8.81 -8.02 3.33
N MET A 145 8.27 -7.53 2.23
CA MET A 145 8.01 -8.36 1.07
C MET A 145 8.49 -7.67 -0.19
N ALA A 146 9.03 -8.45 -1.12
CA ALA A 146 9.42 -8.01 -2.45
C ALA A 146 8.44 -8.61 -3.49
N TYR A 147 8.05 -7.82 -4.47
CA TYR A 147 7.30 -8.32 -5.62
C TYR A 147 8.25 -9.11 -6.52
N SER A 148 7.93 -10.38 -6.76
CA SER A 148 8.68 -11.25 -7.65
C SER A 148 7.72 -11.76 -8.72
N VAL A 149 8.04 -11.49 -9.99
CA VAL A 149 7.35 -12.14 -11.10
C VAL A 149 7.88 -13.58 -11.12
N SER A 150 7.07 -14.53 -10.67
CA SER A 150 7.32 -15.92 -11.01
C SER A 150 7.13 -16.05 -12.52
N GLU A 151 8.22 -16.29 -13.24
CA GLU A 151 8.17 -16.70 -14.65
C GLU A 151 7.40 -18.02 -14.82
#